data_AF-A0A1A2G908-F1
#
_entry.id   AF-A0A1A2G908-F1
#
_cell.length_a   1.000
_cell.length_b   1.000
_cell.length_c   1.000
_cell.angle_alpha   90.00
_cell.angle_beta   90.00
_cell.angle_gamma   90.00
#
_symmetry.space_group_name_H-M   'P 1'
#
loop_
_entity.id
_entity.type
_entity.pdbx_description
1 polymer ?
#
loop_
_entity_poly.entity_id
_entity_poly.type
_entity_poly.pdbx_seq_one_letter_code
_entity_poly.pdbx_strand_id
1 'polypeptide(L)'
;MVSPRRWLRAAAVIGATAMLLASSCTWQLSLFIPAGVPPPAGDPVPPVDTHVSGRPADQLRDWARQRSAALEIPVIALEAYAYAARVAEVENPKCHIAWTTLAGIGQVESHHGTYRGATLSPNGDVSPPIRGVRLDGSGGTLRIVDAEEGTDGEPGVVRAMGPMQFIPETWRLYGVDAHNDGRVSPDNIDDAALAAAGYLCWRGKDLGTPRGWITALRAYNNSGVYARAVRDWATAYAAGHPL
;
A
#
# COMPACT_ATOMS: atom_id res chain seq x y z
N MET A 1 -61.52 -19.63 30.04
CA MET A 1 -60.72 -20.84 29.77
C MET A 1 -60.07 -20.71 28.40
N VAL A 2 -58.77 -20.42 28.36
CA VAL A 2 -58.02 -20.23 27.11
C VAL A 2 -57.52 -21.61 26.66
N SER A 3 -57.83 -21.97 25.41
CA SER A 3 -57.56 -23.30 24.83
C SER A 3 -56.06 -23.65 24.81
N PRO A 4 -55.66 -24.85 25.26
CA PRO A 4 -54.25 -25.29 25.31
C PRO A 4 -53.58 -25.40 23.92
N ARG A 5 -54.36 -25.34 22.83
CA ARG A 5 -53.84 -25.38 21.45
C ARG A 5 -53.22 -24.06 20.98
N ARG A 6 -53.52 -22.92 21.63
CA ARG A 6 -52.94 -21.61 21.26
C ARG A 6 -51.50 -21.43 21.74
N TRP A 7 -51.12 -22.05 22.85
CA TRP A 7 -49.76 -21.97 23.42
C TRP A 7 -48.72 -22.74 22.59
N LEU A 8 -49.13 -23.87 21.99
CA LEU A 8 -48.26 -24.67 21.14
C LEU A 8 -47.88 -23.98 19.81
N ARG A 9 -48.72 -23.07 19.30
CA ARG A 9 -48.42 -22.30 18.08
C ARG A 9 -47.51 -21.09 18.33
N ALA A 10 -47.56 -20.49 19.51
CA ALA A 10 -46.68 -19.37 19.87
C ALA A 10 -45.23 -19.83 20.13
N ALA A 11 -45.04 -21.00 20.76
CA ALA A 11 -43.71 -21.56 21.01
C ALA A 11 -42.98 -21.99 19.71
N ALA A 12 -43.73 -22.44 18.70
CA ALA A 12 -43.16 -22.83 17.40
C ALA A 12 -42.65 -21.64 16.58
N VAL A 13 -43.25 -20.46 16.71
CA VAL A 13 -42.81 -19.25 15.97
C VAL A 13 -41.58 -18.61 16.61
N ILE A 14 -41.44 -18.67 17.94
CA ILE A 14 -40.27 -18.14 18.68
C ILE A 14 -39.05 -19.08 18.55
N GLY A 15 -39.26 -20.40 18.50
CA GLY A 15 -38.18 -21.37 18.25
C GLY A 15 -37.60 -21.29 16.84
N ALA A 16 -38.44 -21.03 15.83
CA ALA A 16 -38.00 -20.91 14.44
C ALA A 16 -37.21 -19.64 14.15
N THR A 17 -37.43 -18.54 14.88
CA THR A 17 -36.62 -17.31 14.74
C THR A 17 -35.23 -17.45 15.38
N ALA A 18 -35.10 -18.23 16.45
CA ALA A 18 -33.79 -18.51 17.07
C ALA A 18 -32.93 -19.48 16.24
N MET A 19 -33.54 -20.44 15.53
CA MET A 19 -32.80 -21.38 14.67
C MET A 19 -32.40 -20.79 13.30
N LEU A 20 -33.10 -19.78 12.79
CA LEU A 20 -32.70 -19.06 11.57
C LEU A 20 -31.53 -18.08 11.81
N LEU A 21 -31.21 -17.74 13.05
CA LEU A 21 -29.99 -16.98 13.40
C LEU A 21 -28.74 -17.86 13.48
N ALA A 22 -28.90 -19.18 13.66
CA ALA A 22 -27.78 -20.13 13.66
C ALA A 22 -27.26 -20.46 12.24
N SER A 23 -27.98 -20.05 11.19
CA SER A 23 -27.56 -20.20 9.78
C SER A 23 -26.68 -19.04 9.29
N SER A 24 -26.34 -18.10 10.17
CA SER A 24 -25.44 -16.97 9.88
C SER A 24 -23.96 -17.37 9.97
N CYS A 25 -23.59 -18.53 9.44
CA CYS A 25 -22.17 -18.86 9.16
C CYS A 25 -21.60 -18.04 7.99
N THR A 26 -22.38 -17.13 7.41
CA THR A 26 -21.98 -16.25 6.31
C THR A 26 -21.43 -14.89 6.75
N TRP A 27 -21.33 -14.59 8.05
CA TRP A 27 -20.76 -13.34 8.58
C TRP A 27 -19.30 -13.44 9.06
N GLN A 28 -18.65 -14.60 8.99
CA GLN A 28 -17.26 -14.77 9.45
C GLN A 28 -16.20 -14.67 8.34
N LEU A 29 -16.58 -14.63 7.06
CA LEU A 29 -15.63 -14.56 5.95
C LEU A 29 -14.95 -13.19 5.76
N SER A 30 -15.20 -12.22 6.66
CA SER A 30 -14.59 -10.88 6.66
C SER A 30 -13.73 -10.54 7.90
N LEU A 31 -13.38 -11.49 8.78
CA LEU A 31 -12.86 -11.14 10.12
C LEU A 31 -11.42 -11.55 10.46
N PHE A 32 -10.69 -12.28 9.61
CA PHE A 32 -9.28 -12.58 9.92
C PHE A 32 -8.35 -11.47 9.43
N ILE A 33 -8.30 -10.36 10.17
CA ILE A 33 -7.17 -9.44 10.11
C ILE A 33 -5.98 -10.16 10.76
N PRO A 34 -4.83 -10.31 10.06
CA PRO A 34 -3.66 -10.94 10.63
C PRO A 34 -3.21 -10.24 11.92
N ALA A 35 -2.65 -10.99 12.87
CA ALA A 35 -2.00 -10.39 14.03
C ALA A 35 -0.85 -9.44 13.58
N GLY A 36 -0.57 -8.42 14.40
CA GLY A 36 0.47 -7.42 14.10
C GLY A 36 0.08 -6.40 13.02
N VAL A 37 -1.22 -6.14 12.83
CA VAL A 37 -1.75 -5.13 11.91
C VAL A 37 -2.47 -4.02 12.70
N PRO A 38 -2.22 -2.72 12.42
CA PRO A 38 -1.16 -2.23 11.54
C PRO A 38 0.22 -2.55 12.13
N PRO A 39 1.27 -2.67 11.28
CA PRO A 39 2.63 -2.82 11.77
C PRO A 39 3.07 -1.57 12.54
N PRO A 40 4.07 -1.67 13.44
CA PRO A 40 4.59 -0.50 14.15
C PRO A 40 5.13 0.57 13.19
N ALA A 41 5.03 1.84 13.61
CA ALA A 41 5.38 2.97 12.76
C ALA A 41 6.89 3.14 12.50
N GLY A 42 7.72 2.44 13.27
CA GLY A 42 9.18 2.59 13.26
C GLY A 42 9.65 3.88 13.95
N ASP A 43 10.91 4.21 13.74
CA ASP A 43 11.51 5.43 14.28
C ASP A 43 10.75 6.69 13.83
N PRO A 44 10.62 7.70 14.71
CA PRO A 44 10.04 8.97 14.31
C PRO A 44 10.89 9.61 13.20
N VAL A 45 10.21 10.14 12.20
CA VAL A 45 10.83 10.90 11.10
C VAL A 45 10.84 12.38 11.52
N PRO A 46 11.96 13.11 11.35
CA PRO A 46 12.00 14.55 11.61
C PRO A 46 10.94 15.33 10.81
N PRO A 47 10.50 16.50 11.29
CA PRO A 47 9.70 17.43 10.49
C PRO A 47 10.44 17.82 9.20
N VAL A 48 9.69 18.05 8.12
CA VAL A 48 10.20 18.49 6.82
C VAL A 48 9.40 19.69 6.33
N ASP A 49 10.05 20.60 5.61
CA ASP A 49 9.38 21.64 4.84
C ASP A 49 9.03 21.11 3.45
N THR A 50 7.75 21.13 3.08
CA THR A 50 7.23 20.66 1.80
C THR A 50 7.29 21.70 0.68
N HIS A 51 7.69 22.95 0.99
CA HIS A 51 7.72 24.07 0.04
C HIS A 51 9.13 24.49 -0.39
N VAL A 52 10.11 23.61 -0.25
CA VAL A 52 11.50 23.87 -0.63
C VAL A 52 11.74 23.70 -2.13
N SER A 53 12.73 24.41 -2.67
CA SER A 53 13.23 24.17 -4.03
C SER A 53 14.08 22.89 -4.10
N GLY A 54 14.03 22.20 -5.24
CA GLY A 54 14.73 20.92 -5.42
C GLY A 54 14.05 19.78 -4.65
N ARG A 55 14.76 18.68 -4.43
CA ARG A 55 14.22 17.45 -3.84
C ARG A 55 13.98 17.60 -2.33
N PRO A 56 12.73 17.72 -1.84
CA PRO A 56 12.47 17.97 -0.42
C PRO A 56 12.93 16.84 0.51
N ALA A 57 12.92 15.60 0.02
CA ALA A 57 13.35 14.41 0.74
C ALA A 57 14.84 14.46 1.16
N ASP A 58 15.67 15.32 0.55
CA ASP A 58 17.07 15.50 0.95
C ASP A 58 17.22 16.05 2.39
N GLN A 59 16.19 16.69 2.95
CA GLN A 59 16.17 17.10 4.36
C GLN A 59 16.31 15.91 5.33
N LEU A 60 15.97 14.70 4.87
CA LEU A 60 16.01 13.48 5.67
C LEU A 60 17.32 12.69 5.52
N ARG A 61 18.33 13.27 4.86
CA ARG A 61 19.61 12.59 4.55
C ARG A 61 20.29 11.99 5.76
N ASP A 62 20.43 12.74 6.83
CA ASP A 62 21.12 12.26 8.03
C ASP A 62 20.31 11.18 8.75
N TRP A 63 18.99 11.36 8.82
CA TRP A 63 18.07 10.37 9.39
C TRP A 63 18.15 9.04 8.62
N ALA A 64 18.15 9.10 7.29
CA ALA A 64 18.24 7.92 6.44
C ALA A 64 19.62 7.27 6.48
N ARG A 65 20.73 8.03 6.42
CA ARG A 65 22.10 7.50 6.49
C ARG A 65 22.37 6.68 7.76
N GLN A 66 21.82 7.11 8.89
CA GLN A 66 21.98 6.41 10.17
C GLN A 66 21.31 5.03 10.20
N ARG A 67 20.32 4.81 9.33
CA ARG A 67 19.44 3.61 9.35
C ARG A 67 19.63 2.70 8.15
N SER A 68 19.96 3.29 7.00
CA SER A 68 20.02 2.62 5.69
C SER A 68 20.82 1.32 5.72
N ALA A 69 22.01 1.32 6.32
CA ALA A 69 22.86 0.14 6.38
C ALA A 69 22.25 -1.01 7.20
N ALA A 70 21.66 -0.70 8.36
CA ALA A 70 21.05 -1.72 9.23
C ALA A 70 19.73 -2.25 8.67
N LEU A 71 18.99 -1.41 7.94
CA LEU A 71 17.73 -1.78 7.30
C LEU A 71 17.90 -2.43 5.92
N GLU A 72 19.10 -2.37 5.34
CA GLU A 72 19.39 -2.76 3.95
C GLU A 72 18.50 -2.03 2.92
N ILE A 73 18.12 -0.78 3.22
CA ILE A 73 17.34 0.09 2.32
C ILE A 73 18.27 1.15 1.74
N PRO A 74 18.32 1.36 0.41
CA PRO A 74 19.07 2.46 -0.18
C PRO A 74 18.69 3.81 0.46
N VAL A 75 19.67 4.65 0.78
CA VAL A 75 19.45 5.95 1.45
C VAL A 75 18.38 6.78 0.72
N ILE A 76 18.44 6.82 -0.62
CA ILE A 76 17.49 7.56 -1.47
C ILE A 76 16.06 7.04 -1.32
N ALA A 77 15.87 5.71 -1.30
CA ALA A 77 14.56 5.10 -1.11
C ALA A 77 14.00 5.39 0.29
N LEU A 78 14.85 5.29 1.31
CA LEU A 78 14.46 5.54 2.69
C LEU A 78 14.03 7.01 2.93
N GLU A 79 14.72 7.95 2.30
CA GLU A 79 14.31 9.37 2.26
C GLU A 79 12.93 9.54 1.62
N ALA A 80 12.70 8.91 0.46
CA ALA A 80 11.44 8.99 -0.27
C ALA A 80 10.26 8.47 0.57
N TYR A 81 10.40 7.31 1.21
CA TYR A 81 9.36 6.73 2.07
C TYR A 81 9.07 7.59 3.30
N ALA A 82 10.11 8.12 3.94
CA ALA A 82 9.98 8.95 5.12
C ALA A 82 9.38 10.32 4.79
N TYR A 83 9.78 10.92 3.66
CA TYR A 83 9.21 12.16 3.15
C TYR A 83 7.72 11.98 2.81
N ALA A 84 7.36 10.94 2.04
CA ALA A 84 5.98 10.65 1.69
C ALA A 84 5.08 10.45 2.90
N ALA A 85 5.57 9.77 3.94
CA ALA A 85 4.85 9.63 5.20
C ALA A 85 4.64 10.98 5.92
N ARG A 86 5.64 11.88 5.90
CA ARG A 86 5.49 13.22 6.50
C ARG A 86 4.54 14.12 5.73
N VAL A 87 4.59 14.11 4.40
CA VAL A 87 3.59 14.83 3.60
C VAL A 87 2.19 14.31 3.92
N ALA A 88 2.00 13.00 3.97
CA ALA A 88 0.70 12.42 4.32
C ALA A 88 0.23 12.79 5.73
N GLU A 89 1.14 12.89 6.71
CA GLU A 89 0.81 13.32 8.07
C GLU A 89 0.36 14.80 8.13
N VAL A 90 0.98 15.68 7.35
CA VAL A 90 0.63 17.10 7.28
C VAL A 90 -0.66 17.33 6.49
N GLU A 91 -0.75 16.76 5.29
CA GLU A 91 -1.85 16.99 4.35
C GLU A 91 -3.10 16.16 4.67
N ASN A 92 -2.92 14.99 5.31
CA ASN A 92 -4.00 14.10 5.70
C ASN A 92 -3.75 13.49 7.09
N PRO A 93 -3.85 14.29 8.17
CA PRO A 93 -3.48 13.87 9.52
C PRO A 93 -4.29 12.69 10.07
N LYS A 94 -5.45 12.37 9.48
CA LYS A 94 -6.27 11.22 9.86
C LYS A 94 -5.84 9.91 9.18
N CYS A 95 -4.90 9.97 8.23
CA CYS A 95 -4.42 8.81 7.50
C CYS A 95 -3.53 7.91 8.34
N HIS A 96 -2.64 8.47 9.15
CA HIS A 96 -1.70 7.74 10.00
C HIS A 96 -0.87 6.67 9.26
N ILE A 97 -0.56 6.88 7.97
CA ILE A 97 0.37 6.00 7.25
C ILE A 97 1.78 6.17 7.80
N ALA A 98 2.48 5.05 8.05
CA ALA A 98 3.87 5.06 8.49
C ALA A 98 4.85 4.77 7.34
N TRP A 99 6.06 5.31 7.42
CA TRP A 99 7.13 5.07 6.43
C TRP A 99 7.47 3.59 6.30
N THR A 100 7.35 2.80 7.38
CA THR A 100 7.58 1.36 7.38
C THR A 100 6.62 0.61 6.45
N THR A 101 5.37 1.08 6.31
CA THR A 101 4.41 0.51 5.36
C THR A 101 4.85 0.76 3.92
N LEU A 102 5.30 1.98 3.61
CA LEU A 102 5.80 2.33 2.27
C LEU A 102 7.08 1.54 1.94
N ALA A 103 8.00 1.42 2.89
CA ALA A 103 9.20 0.61 2.75
C ALA A 103 8.88 -0.89 2.57
N GLY A 104 7.90 -1.41 3.31
CA GLY A 104 7.43 -2.79 3.14
C GLY A 104 6.87 -3.05 1.74
N ILE A 105 6.12 -2.10 1.18
CA ILE A 105 5.65 -2.16 -0.21
C ILE A 105 6.85 -2.11 -1.17
N GLY A 106 7.74 -1.13 -1.02
CA GLY A 106 8.94 -0.98 -1.86
C GLY A 106 9.81 -2.23 -1.93
N GLN A 107 9.97 -2.92 -0.79
CA GLN A 107 10.69 -4.19 -0.74
C GLN A 107 9.99 -5.27 -1.57
N VAL A 108 8.69 -5.47 -1.34
CA VAL A 108 7.91 -6.52 -2.01
C VAL A 108 7.79 -6.27 -3.51
N GLU A 109 7.65 -5.00 -3.92
CA GLU A 109 7.46 -4.64 -5.32
C GLU A 109 8.76 -4.66 -6.14
N SER A 110 9.87 -4.17 -5.57
CA SER A 110 11.07 -3.92 -6.38
C SER A 110 12.39 -3.97 -5.62
N HIS A 111 12.44 -4.52 -4.42
CA HIS A 111 13.63 -4.45 -3.56
C HIS A 111 14.13 -3.00 -3.44
N HIS A 112 13.21 -2.09 -3.11
CA HIS A 112 13.48 -0.64 -2.97
C HIS A 112 14.05 0.03 -4.23
N GLY A 113 13.57 -0.37 -5.41
CA GLY A 113 14.03 0.18 -6.70
C GLY A 113 15.32 -0.43 -7.22
N THR A 114 15.75 -1.57 -6.69
CA THR A 114 17.01 -2.23 -7.10
C THR A 114 16.81 -3.53 -7.89
N TYR A 115 15.55 -3.93 -8.13
CA TYR A 115 15.24 -5.17 -8.82
C TYR A 115 15.81 -5.22 -10.24
N ARG A 116 16.34 -6.39 -10.62
CA ARG A 116 16.93 -6.69 -11.96
C ARG A 116 18.07 -5.74 -12.39
N GLY A 117 18.88 -5.32 -11.42
CA GLY A 117 20.05 -4.46 -11.69
C GLY A 117 19.69 -2.99 -11.87
N ALA A 118 18.46 -2.61 -11.55
CA ALA A 118 18.10 -1.20 -11.42
C ALA A 118 18.87 -0.55 -10.27
N THR A 119 19.13 0.74 -10.43
CA THR A 119 19.84 1.56 -9.45
C THR A 119 19.12 2.88 -9.30
N LEU A 120 19.24 3.50 -8.13
CA LEU A 120 18.68 4.81 -7.83
C LEU A 120 19.78 5.87 -7.99
N SER A 121 19.49 6.88 -8.79
CA SER A 121 20.31 8.10 -8.86
C SER A 121 20.04 9.01 -7.65
N PRO A 122 20.92 10.01 -7.40
CA PRO A 122 20.74 10.94 -6.29
C PRO A 122 19.42 11.75 -6.32
N ASN A 123 18.83 11.95 -7.50
CA ASN A 123 17.56 12.66 -7.66
C ASN A 123 16.32 11.73 -7.57
N GLY A 124 16.51 10.44 -7.27
CA GLY A 124 15.41 9.48 -7.10
C GLY A 124 15.04 8.68 -8.36
N ASP A 125 15.63 8.98 -9.52
CA ASP A 125 15.34 8.23 -10.75
C ASP A 125 15.87 6.79 -10.66
N VAL A 126 15.06 5.86 -11.15
CA VAL A 126 15.37 4.44 -11.18
C VAL A 126 15.74 4.03 -12.61
N SER A 127 16.96 3.49 -12.78
CA SER A 127 17.47 3.08 -14.09
C SER A 127 18.21 1.73 -14.05
N PRO A 128 17.97 0.82 -15.02
CA PRO A 128 16.91 0.90 -16.04
C PRO A 128 15.50 0.88 -15.41
N PRO A 129 14.47 1.37 -16.13
CA PRO A 129 13.10 1.36 -15.64
C PRO A 129 12.63 -0.04 -15.24
N ILE A 130 11.94 -0.14 -14.10
CA ILE A 130 11.39 -1.40 -13.62
C ILE A 130 10.01 -1.59 -14.23
N ARG A 131 9.84 -2.67 -15.00
CA ARG A 131 8.56 -3.07 -15.58
C ARG A 131 8.16 -4.44 -15.09
N GLY A 132 6.98 -4.51 -14.48
CA GLY A 132 6.42 -5.71 -13.89
C GLY A 132 5.97 -6.75 -14.91
N VAL A 133 5.36 -7.81 -14.38
CA VAL A 133 4.68 -8.82 -15.20
C VAL A 133 3.53 -8.21 -15.98
N ARG A 134 3.17 -8.86 -17.09
CA ARG A 134 1.97 -8.53 -17.84
C ARG A 134 0.75 -8.84 -16.98
N LEU A 135 -0.20 -7.92 -16.94
CA LEU A 135 -1.46 -8.10 -16.24
C LEU A 135 -2.51 -8.67 -17.21
N ASP A 136 -2.28 -9.88 -17.73
CA ASP A 136 -3.18 -10.56 -18.68
C ASP A 136 -4.09 -11.62 -18.05
N GLY A 137 -3.98 -11.81 -16.73
CA GLY A 137 -4.68 -12.87 -15.99
C GLY A 137 -3.88 -14.16 -15.81
N SER A 138 -2.71 -14.28 -16.46
CA SER A 138 -1.81 -15.42 -16.26
C SER A 138 -1.05 -15.31 -14.94
N GLY A 139 -0.62 -16.45 -14.38
CA GLY A 139 0.17 -16.48 -13.15
C GLY A 139 -0.54 -15.92 -11.89
N GLY A 140 -1.86 -15.77 -11.93
CA GLY A 140 -2.65 -15.19 -10.84
C GLY A 140 -2.65 -13.66 -10.80
N THR A 141 -2.17 -12.99 -11.86
CA THR A 141 -2.28 -11.54 -12.01
C THR A 141 -3.72 -11.10 -12.30
N LEU A 142 -4.04 -9.84 -12.03
CA LEU A 142 -5.28 -9.26 -12.57
C LEU A 142 -5.16 -9.18 -14.10
N ARG A 143 -6.25 -9.39 -14.82
CA ARG A 143 -6.32 -9.04 -16.25
C ARG A 143 -6.75 -7.58 -16.37
N ILE A 144 -5.84 -6.73 -16.82
CA ILE A 144 -6.06 -5.31 -17.06
C ILE A 144 -5.60 -5.00 -18.49
N VAL A 145 -6.44 -4.30 -19.22
CA VAL A 145 -6.19 -3.92 -20.61
C VAL A 145 -6.36 -2.42 -20.75
N ASP A 146 -5.46 -1.80 -21.50
CA ASP A 146 -5.54 -0.37 -21.83
C ASP A 146 -5.82 -0.23 -23.33
N ALA A 147 -6.92 0.44 -23.66
CA ALA A 147 -7.33 0.69 -25.04
C ALA A 147 -6.36 1.64 -25.78
N GLU A 148 -5.62 2.47 -25.05
CA GLU A 148 -4.67 3.45 -25.58
C GLU A 148 -3.26 2.84 -25.82
N GLU A 149 -2.91 1.74 -25.14
CA GLU A 149 -1.63 1.02 -25.34
C GLU A 149 -1.72 -0.11 -26.38
N GLY A 150 -2.82 -0.17 -27.13
CA GLY A 150 -3.07 -1.18 -28.15
C GLY A 150 -2.31 -0.98 -29.45
N THR A 151 -2.05 -2.08 -30.16
CA THR A 151 -1.67 -2.04 -31.59
C THR A 151 -2.87 -2.45 -32.43
N ASP A 152 -3.12 -1.73 -33.53
CA ASP A 152 -4.14 -2.07 -34.53
C ASP A 152 -5.54 -2.37 -33.97
N GLY A 153 -6.02 -1.53 -33.04
CA GLY A 153 -7.39 -1.60 -32.51
C GLY A 153 -7.63 -2.64 -31.41
N GLU A 154 -6.61 -3.42 -31.02
CA GLU A 154 -6.68 -4.37 -29.89
C GLU A 154 -6.06 -3.77 -28.63
N PRO A 155 -6.75 -3.77 -27.46
CA PRO A 155 -6.20 -3.24 -26.21
C PRO A 155 -4.87 -3.87 -25.81
N GLY A 156 -3.91 -3.02 -25.42
CA GLY A 156 -2.61 -3.43 -24.90
C GLY A 156 -2.74 -4.09 -23.52
N VAL A 157 -1.91 -5.09 -23.24
CA VAL A 157 -1.81 -5.63 -21.88
C VAL A 157 -0.87 -4.76 -21.07
N VAL A 158 -1.40 -4.14 -20.02
CA VAL A 158 -0.64 -3.23 -19.17
C VAL A 158 0.42 -3.97 -18.35
N ARG A 159 1.43 -3.22 -17.91
CA ARG A 159 2.44 -3.65 -16.94
C ARG A 159 2.49 -2.68 -15.78
N ALA A 160 2.81 -3.20 -14.60
CA ALA A 160 3.17 -2.38 -13.47
C ALA A 160 4.49 -1.62 -13.75
N MET A 161 4.59 -0.38 -13.26
CA MET A 161 5.66 0.57 -13.59
C MET A 161 6.39 1.04 -12.33
N GLY A 162 7.71 1.17 -12.44
CA GLY A 162 8.53 1.85 -11.45
C GLY A 162 8.80 1.07 -10.17
N PRO A 163 9.50 1.68 -9.19
CA PRO A 163 9.89 1.04 -7.94
C PRO A 163 8.70 0.66 -7.05
N MET A 164 7.54 1.30 -7.24
CA MET A 164 6.32 0.99 -6.48
C MET A 164 5.28 0.21 -7.30
N GLN A 165 5.63 -0.21 -8.53
CA GLN A 165 4.82 -1.08 -9.39
C GLN A 165 3.38 -0.59 -9.61
N PHE A 166 3.22 0.69 -9.92
CA PHE A 166 1.92 1.26 -10.26
C PHE A 166 1.39 0.75 -11.59
N ILE A 167 0.09 0.47 -11.68
CA ILE A 167 -0.61 0.31 -12.95
C ILE A 167 -0.95 1.69 -13.55
N PRO A 168 -1.00 1.83 -14.90
CA PRO A 168 -1.19 3.13 -15.57
C PRO A 168 -2.39 3.94 -15.10
N GLU A 169 -3.54 3.30 -14.88
CA GLU A 169 -4.77 4.00 -14.48
C GLU A 169 -4.68 4.56 -13.06
N THR A 170 -3.99 3.84 -12.16
CA THR A 170 -3.76 4.35 -10.81
C THR A 170 -2.73 5.48 -10.86
N TRP A 171 -1.67 5.33 -11.66
CA TRP A 171 -0.68 6.39 -11.85
C TRP A 171 -1.30 7.69 -12.36
N ARG A 172 -2.21 7.61 -13.34
CA ARG A 172 -2.93 8.79 -13.87
C ARG A 172 -3.73 9.55 -12.82
N LEU A 173 -4.18 8.87 -11.76
CA LEU A 173 -5.01 9.47 -10.70
C LEU A 173 -4.20 9.97 -9.50
N TYR A 174 -3.06 9.35 -9.20
CA TYR A 174 -2.31 9.57 -7.97
C TYR A 174 -0.86 10.01 -8.19
N GLY A 175 -0.35 9.97 -9.42
CA GLY A 175 0.97 10.45 -9.77
C GLY A 175 1.14 11.91 -9.39
N VAL A 176 2.29 12.22 -8.79
CA VAL A 176 2.64 13.54 -8.28
C VAL A 176 4.13 13.76 -8.44
N ASP A 177 4.53 15.00 -8.72
CA ASP A 177 5.94 15.41 -8.70
C ASP A 177 6.31 15.70 -7.24
N ALA A 178 7.11 14.81 -6.66
CA ALA A 178 7.51 14.88 -5.26
C ALA A 178 8.97 15.35 -5.08
N HIS A 179 9.74 15.43 -6.16
CA HIS A 179 11.14 15.86 -6.15
C HIS A 179 11.37 17.22 -6.82
N ASN A 180 10.29 17.87 -7.26
CA ASN A 180 10.21 19.24 -7.77
C ASN A 180 11.05 19.51 -9.03
N ASP A 181 11.10 18.57 -9.97
CA ASP A 181 11.75 18.77 -11.26
C ASP A 181 10.77 19.21 -12.38
N GLY A 182 9.47 19.28 -12.06
CA GLY A 182 8.39 19.62 -12.99
C GLY A 182 7.87 18.43 -13.80
N ARG A 183 8.28 17.19 -13.50
CA ARG A 183 7.88 15.97 -14.20
C ARG A 183 7.31 14.96 -13.22
N VAL A 184 6.13 14.44 -13.54
CA VAL A 184 5.51 13.33 -12.80
C VAL A 184 5.97 12.01 -13.43
N SER A 185 6.84 11.25 -12.75
CA SER A 185 7.47 10.05 -13.28
C SER A 185 7.22 8.81 -12.41
N PRO A 186 6.61 7.72 -12.94
CA PRO A 186 6.48 6.48 -12.16
C PRO A 186 7.84 5.84 -11.91
N ASP A 187 8.87 6.20 -12.68
CA ASP A 187 10.24 5.70 -12.56
C ASP A 187 11.10 6.56 -11.62
N ASN A 188 10.52 7.54 -10.92
CA ASN A 188 11.17 8.25 -9.82
C ASN A 188 10.61 7.75 -8.48
N ILE A 189 11.49 7.41 -7.53
CA ILE A 189 11.06 6.81 -6.27
C ILE A 189 10.36 7.78 -5.32
N ASP A 190 10.67 9.07 -5.38
CA ASP A 190 10.01 10.09 -4.57
C ASP A 190 8.56 10.26 -5.03
N ASP A 191 8.37 10.45 -6.33
CA ASP A 191 7.06 10.55 -6.97
C ASP A 191 6.23 9.29 -6.68
N ALA A 192 6.83 8.12 -6.88
CA ALA A 192 6.17 6.83 -6.65
C ALA A 192 5.81 6.61 -5.17
N ALA A 193 6.69 6.98 -4.23
CA ALA A 193 6.41 6.84 -2.80
C ALA A 193 5.28 7.77 -2.36
N LEU A 194 5.28 9.03 -2.81
CA LEU A 194 4.24 9.98 -2.45
C LEU A 194 2.89 9.64 -3.10
N ALA A 195 2.90 9.21 -4.36
CA ALA A 195 1.70 8.69 -5.02
C ALA A 195 1.13 7.48 -4.26
N ALA A 196 1.99 6.56 -3.78
CA ALA A 196 1.56 5.40 -3.00
C ALA A 196 0.95 5.81 -1.67
N ALA A 197 1.55 6.77 -0.96
CA ALA A 197 0.99 7.33 0.27
C ALA A 197 -0.41 7.92 0.03
N GLY A 198 -0.56 8.76 -0.99
CA GLY A 198 -1.85 9.36 -1.37
C GLY A 198 -2.91 8.30 -1.70
N TYR A 199 -2.56 7.30 -2.51
CA TYR A 199 -3.46 6.20 -2.86
C TYR A 199 -3.89 5.39 -1.64
N LEU A 200 -2.94 4.96 -0.81
CA LEU A 200 -3.20 4.17 0.40
C LEU A 200 -4.07 4.96 1.39
N CYS A 201 -3.76 6.24 1.63
CA CYS A 201 -4.57 7.11 2.46
C CYS A 201 -6.00 7.26 1.93
N TRP A 202 -6.17 7.43 0.62
CA TRP A 202 -7.50 7.53 0.02
C TRP A 202 -8.31 6.24 0.19
N ARG A 203 -7.68 5.06 0.02
CA ARG A 203 -8.35 3.76 0.13
C ARG A 203 -8.63 3.35 1.57
N GLY A 204 -7.63 3.46 2.43
CA GLY A 204 -7.69 2.99 3.82
C GLY A 204 -8.36 3.96 4.78
N LYS A 205 -8.38 5.26 4.44
CA LYS A 205 -8.80 6.39 5.29
C LYS A 205 -7.96 6.55 6.55
N ASP A 206 -7.90 5.56 7.42
CA ASP A 206 -7.10 5.54 8.65
C ASP A 206 -6.30 4.23 8.76
N LEU A 207 -5.03 4.31 8.33
CA LEU A 207 -4.06 3.22 8.35
C LEU A 207 -3.49 2.95 9.75
N GLY A 208 -3.82 3.79 10.74
CA GLY A 208 -3.58 3.52 12.16
C GLY A 208 -4.55 2.48 12.73
N THR A 209 -5.60 2.11 11.98
CA THR A 209 -6.52 1.04 12.34
C THR A 209 -6.23 -0.26 11.57
N PRO A 210 -6.47 -1.44 12.17
CA PRO A 210 -6.27 -2.70 11.48
C PRO A 210 -7.14 -2.83 10.21
N ARG A 211 -8.35 -2.27 10.26
CA ARG A 211 -9.29 -2.28 9.13
C ARG A 211 -8.80 -1.38 8.00
N GLY A 212 -8.45 -0.12 8.29
CA GLY A 212 -8.02 0.81 7.25
C GLY A 212 -6.72 0.38 6.59
N TRP A 213 -5.76 -0.16 7.36
CA TRP A 213 -4.53 -0.73 6.82
C TRP A 213 -4.80 -1.89 5.85
N ILE A 214 -5.60 -2.90 6.27
CA ILE A 214 -5.93 -4.03 5.37
C ILE A 214 -6.72 -3.57 4.14
N THR A 215 -7.64 -2.62 4.30
CA THR A 215 -8.37 -2.04 3.16
C THR A 215 -7.42 -1.35 2.17
N ALA A 216 -6.45 -0.58 2.65
CA ALA A 216 -5.44 0.05 1.81
C ALA A 216 -4.59 -0.98 1.06
N LEU A 217 -4.07 -2.00 1.76
CA LEU A 217 -3.18 -2.98 1.14
C LEU A 217 -3.90 -3.90 0.16
N ARG A 218 -5.15 -4.29 0.44
CA ARG A 218 -5.96 -5.06 -0.54
C ARG A 218 -6.33 -4.23 -1.77
N ALA A 219 -6.39 -2.92 -1.63
CA ALA A 219 -6.58 -2.02 -2.76
C ALA A 219 -5.29 -1.86 -3.60
N TYR A 220 -4.13 -1.93 -2.96
CA TYR A 220 -2.84 -1.96 -3.64
C TYR A 220 -2.65 -3.28 -4.40
N ASN A 221 -2.87 -4.40 -3.72
CA ASN A 221 -2.86 -5.74 -4.30
C ASN A 221 -3.84 -6.63 -3.53
N ASN A 222 -4.85 -7.18 -4.22
CA ASN A 222 -5.91 -7.98 -3.60
C ASN A 222 -5.47 -9.41 -3.23
N SER A 223 -4.40 -9.51 -2.43
CA SER A 223 -3.79 -10.76 -1.98
C SER A 223 -3.50 -10.72 -0.49
N GLY A 224 -4.01 -11.72 0.25
CA GLY A 224 -3.72 -11.86 1.68
C GLY A 224 -2.25 -12.23 1.94
N VAL A 225 -1.59 -12.90 1.00
CA VAL A 225 -0.14 -13.21 1.08
C VAL A 225 0.66 -11.92 0.96
N TYR A 226 0.30 -11.06 0.01
CA TYR A 226 0.93 -9.75 -0.17
C TYR A 226 0.81 -8.89 1.08
N ALA A 227 -0.42 -8.72 1.61
CA ALA A 227 -0.64 -7.91 2.80
C ALA A 227 0.15 -8.40 4.02
N ARG A 228 0.33 -9.73 4.17
CA ARG A 228 1.18 -10.30 5.23
C ARG A 228 2.66 -10.01 4.99
N ALA A 229 3.15 -10.20 3.75
CA ALA A 229 4.54 -9.92 3.41
C ALA A 229 4.90 -8.45 3.68
N VAL A 230 4.06 -7.51 3.26
CA VAL A 230 4.27 -6.08 3.54
C VAL A 230 4.27 -5.79 5.04
N ARG A 231 3.32 -6.38 5.80
CA ARG A 231 3.28 -6.24 7.26
C ARG A 231 4.57 -6.77 7.91
N ASP A 232 5.06 -7.92 7.48
CA ASP A 232 6.25 -8.56 8.06
C ASP A 232 7.51 -7.73 7.80
N TRP A 233 7.71 -7.26 6.57
CA TRP A 233 8.78 -6.31 6.24
C TRP A 233 8.66 -5.00 7.02
N ALA A 234 7.46 -4.40 7.07
CA ALA A 234 7.24 -3.18 7.83
C ALA A 234 7.54 -3.35 9.33
N THR A 235 7.21 -4.51 9.89
CA THR A 235 7.50 -4.85 11.30
C THR A 235 8.99 -5.02 11.54
N ALA A 236 9.70 -5.71 10.64
CA ALA A 236 11.16 -5.86 10.72
C ALA A 236 11.86 -4.49 10.63
N TYR A 237 11.47 -3.65 9.66
CA TYR A 237 12.03 -2.31 9.53
C TYR A 237 11.75 -1.43 10.74
N ALA A 238 10.57 -1.55 11.34
CA ALA A 238 10.26 -0.86 12.59
C ALA A 238 11.13 -1.32 13.76
N ALA A 239 11.63 -2.56 13.73
CA ALA A 239 12.56 -3.12 14.71
C ALA A 239 14.04 -2.88 14.35
N GLY A 240 14.34 -2.18 13.25
CA GLY A 240 15.70 -1.77 12.89
C GLY A 240 16.49 -2.79 12.06
N HIS A 241 15.83 -3.78 11.43
CA HIS A 241 16.50 -4.81 10.62
C HIS A 241 15.65 -5.26 9.41
N PRO A 242 16.23 -5.90 8.37
CA PRO A 242 15.48 -6.58 7.32
C PRO A 242 14.82 -7.88 7.82
N LEU A 243 13.87 -8.44 7.05
CA LEU A 243 13.19 -9.70 7.36
C LEU A 243 14.06 -10.92 7.05
#